data_AF-A0A6A6YCM0-F1
#
_entry.id   AF-A0A6A6YCM0-F1
#
_cell.length_a   1.000
_cell.length_b   1.000
_cell.length_c   1.000
_cell.angle_alpha   90.00
_cell.angle_beta   90.00
_cell.angle_gamma   90.00
#
_symmetry.space_group_name_H-M   'P 1'
#
loop_
_entity.id
_entity.type
_entity.pdbx_description
1 polymer ?
#
loop_
_entity_poly.entity_id
_entity_poly.type
_entity_poly.pdbx_seq_one_letter_code
_entity_poly.pdbx_strand_id
1 'polypeptide(L)'
;MPGRLLAFVGRATQSSSSSKLDHINSFSPPLLPPYSVSPPPRQRSIEQSSMEHLKRHSLGGRHHSDKKSPRVEPHKPASLAMIIESPPLLFYASPQNSTGALLSGRLKLDVADPSITVDTFEMQLLATVTNKKPVAKECRDCAIQTSEIHKWIILTAPIALNKGEHQYPFSSLLPGHLPATTHGSLSTLDYHLFATATTSTGEKITLDHVIDIKRAILPPATDKHSVRIFPPTNLTATVKLPGVIYPIGDFNVEMRIQGIVTKKPDSQTQWRLRRLQWKIEEIQKSVSPACAKHTSRLGGDNKGIAHEDMRVIAHEDIKTGWKTDFSAGNIEVEFKAAVDPRRTPICNVESENGMNVRHNLVIEMVVSEEWAPLKKLNQPTPTGSARVLRTQFNLLLTERGGMGISWDEEQPPMYEDVPASPPGYAAPVTVEDYSGDLTELDHEVERLSLGS
;
A
#
# COMPACT_ATOMS: atom_id res chain seq x y z
N MET A 1 19.57 -67.98 -4.64
CA MET A 1 19.19 -68.45 -3.30
C MET A 1 19.14 -67.26 -2.34
N PRO A 2 18.12 -67.15 -1.47
CA PRO A 2 17.77 -65.92 -0.77
C PRO A 2 18.38 -65.81 0.63
N GLY A 3 18.68 -64.58 1.06
CA GLY A 3 19.04 -64.22 2.43
C GLY A 3 18.00 -63.24 3.00
N ARG A 4 17.53 -63.52 4.20
CA ARG A 4 16.32 -63.00 4.87
C ARG A 4 16.74 -62.21 6.14
N LEU A 5 15.82 -61.35 6.61
CA LEU A 5 15.71 -60.75 7.97
C LEU A 5 16.58 -59.48 8.20
N LEU A 6 16.16 -58.42 8.90
CA LEU A 6 15.22 -58.28 10.03
C LEU A 6 14.42 -56.97 10.01
N ALA A 7 13.18 -57.05 10.49
CA ALA A 7 12.32 -55.95 10.88
C ALA A 7 12.54 -55.61 12.36
N PHE A 8 12.51 -54.31 12.71
CA PHE A 8 12.39 -53.85 14.10
C PHE A 8 10.99 -53.29 14.34
N VAL A 9 10.37 -53.81 15.41
CA VAL A 9 9.09 -53.38 15.97
C VAL A 9 9.37 -52.38 17.09
N GLY A 10 8.66 -51.24 17.08
CA GLY A 10 8.65 -50.23 18.14
C GLY A 10 7.23 -49.68 18.34
N ARG A 11 6.62 -50.15 19.42
CA ARG A 11 5.25 -49.96 19.93
C ARG A 11 4.84 -48.47 20.07
N ALA A 12 3.63 -48.10 19.62
CA ALA A 12 2.96 -46.86 20.03
C ALA A 12 1.59 -47.18 20.63
N THR A 13 1.37 -46.65 21.82
CA THR A 13 0.24 -46.85 22.73
C THR A 13 -1.03 -46.14 22.25
N GLN A 14 -2.14 -46.86 22.30
CA GLN A 14 -3.50 -46.35 22.12
C GLN A 14 -3.94 -45.62 23.39
N SER A 15 -4.57 -44.44 23.25
CA SER A 15 -5.44 -43.86 24.28
C SER A 15 -6.80 -43.54 23.67
N SER A 16 -7.81 -44.19 24.24
CA SER A 16 -9.24 -44.07 23.95
C SER A 16 -9.92 -43.19 24.98
N SER A 17 -10.81 -42.30 24.56
CA SER A 17 -12.01 -41.81 25.28
C SER A 17 -12.65 -40.73 24.40
N SER A 18 -13.79 -40.97 23.77
CA SER A 18 -15.17 -41.12 24.25
C SER A 18 -15.99 -39.89 23.83
N SER A 19 -16.90 -40.16 22.91
CA SER A 19 -17.93 -39.28 22.36
C SER A 19 -18.98 -38.94 23.41
N LYS A 20 -19.36 -37.66 23.51
CA LYS A 20 -20.67 -37.24 24.01
C LYS A 20 -21.42 -36.51 22.91
N LEU A 21 -22.59 -37.08 22.60
CA LEU A 21 -23.68 -36.49 21.84
C LEU A 21 -24.32 -35.39 22.67
N ASP A 22 -24.67 -34.27 22.04
CA ASP A 22 -25.69 -33.37 22.58
C ASP A 22 -26.68 -32.95 21.48
N HIS A 23 -27.92 -32.84 21.95
CA HIS A 23 -29.18 -32.85 21.23
C HIS A 23 -29.43 -31.61 20.37
N ILE A 24 -30.09 -31.87 19.24
CA ILE A 24 -30.77 -30.91 18.38
C ILE A 24 -32.04 -30.42 19.09
N ASN A 25 -32.23 -29.10 19.15
CA ASN A 25 -33.56 -28.49 19.29
C ASN A 25 -33.73 -27.45 18.17
N SER A 26 -34.87 -27.52 17.50
CA SER A 26 -35.27 -26.67 16.38
C SER A 26 -36.62 -26.00 16.69
N PHE A 27 -36.93 -24.91 15.96
CA PHE A 27 -38.17 -24.10 15.93
C PHE A 27 -38.30 -23.00 16.99
N SER A 28 -38.61 -21.72 16.72
CA SER A 28 -38.89 -20.89 15.51
C SER A 28 -38.76 -19.40 15.91
N PRO A 29 -38.46 -18.44 15.01
CA PRO A 29 -38.60 -17.01 15.32
C PRO A 29 -39.98 -16.47 14.89
N PRO A 30 -40.60 -15.52 15.63
CA PRO A 30 -41.82 -14.88 15.18
C PRO A 30 -41.55 -13.68 14.27
N LEU A 31 -42.54 -13.45 13.40
CA LEU A 31 -42.66 -12.43 12.36
C LEU A 31 -42.77 -11.00 12.93
N LEU A 32 -42.17 -10.02 12.24
CA LEU A 32 -42.48 -8.59 12.37
C LEU A 32 -43.74 -8.24 11.54
N PRO A 33 -44.47 -7.15 11.87
CA PRO A 33 -44.37 -5.94 11.02
C PRO A 33 -44.54 -4.62 11.86
N PRO A 34 -44.80 -3.42 11.29
CA PRO A 34 -43.77 -2.39 11.16
C PRO A 34 -44.19 -1.02 11.74
N TYR A 35 -43.41 -0.36 12.60
CA TYR A 35 -43.55 1.09 12.79
C TYR A 35 -42.22 1.79 13.08
N SER A 36 -41.99 2.81 12.26
CA SER A 36 -40.97 3.87 12.34
C SER A 36 -41.25 4.81 13.50
N VAL A 37 -40.24 5.10 14.35
CA VAL A 37 -40.02 6.42 14.96
C VAL A 37 -38.55 6.55 15.38
N SER A 38 -37.89 7.63 14.97
CA SER A 38 -36.52 8.03 15.33
C SER A 38 -36.41 8.59 16.76
N PRO A 39 -35.29 8.39 17.51
CA PRO A 39 -35.12 8.98 18.84
C PRO A 39 -34.37 10.33 18.82
N PRO A 40 -34.75 11.32 19.66
CA PRO A 40 -34.09 12.63 19.77
C PRO A 40 -32.95 12.64 20.81
N PRO A 41 -32.08 13.68 20.81
CA PRO A 41 -30.82 13.69 21.57
C PRO A 41 -31.01 14.12 23.03
N ARG A 42 -30.24 13.52 23.95
CA ARG A 42 -30.20 13.91 25.37
C ARG A 42 -29.10 14.92 25.65
N GLN A 43 -29.49 16.15 25.96
CA GLN A 43 -28.72 17.09 26.77
C GLN A 43 -28.92 16.76 28.25
N ARG A 44 -27.88 16.87 29.08
CA ARG A 44 -28.01 16.93 30.54
C ARG A 44 -27.22 18.12 31.07
N SER A 45 -27.99 19.04 31.64
CA SER A 45 -27.60 20.21 32.39
C SER A 45 -27.14 19.87 33.81
N ILE A 46 -26.35 20.80 34.34
CA ILE A 46 -25.84 20.96 35.69
C ILE A 46 -26.99 21.24 36.65
N GLU A 47 -27.01 20.62 37.84
CA GLU A 47 -27.45 21.28 39.07
C GLU A 47 -27.08 20.50 40.34
N GLN A 48 -26.89 21.28 41.40
CA GLN A 48 -26.22 21.00 42.67
C GLN A 48 -27.08 20.18 43.64
N SER A 49 -26.45 19.40 44.52
CA SER A 49 -27.03 19.07 45.83
C SER A 49 -25.98 19.11 46.93
N SER A 50 -26.16 20.07 47.82
CA SER A 50 -25.53 20.25 49.11
C SER A 50 -25.92 19.14 50.10
N MET A 51 -24.94 18.67 50.89
CA MET A 51 -25.02 18.24 52.31
C MET A 51 -24.14 17.01 52.58
N GLU A 52 -22.85 17.24 52.88
CA GLU A 52 -22.07 16.32 53.72
C GLU A 52 -21.19 17.14 54.67
N HIS A 53 -21.83 17.66 55.73
CA HIS A 53 -21.14 17.97 56.97
C HIS A 53 -21.00 16.68 57.79
N LEU A 54 -19.84 16.53 58.43
CA LEU A 54 -19.44 15.53 59.44
C LEU A 54 -18.54 14.39 58.92
N LYS A 55 -17.23 14.65 58.86
CA LYS A 55 -16.21 13.71 59.38
C LYS A 55 -14.85 14.35 59.63
N ARG A 56 -14.65 14.64 60.93
CA ARG A 56 -13.43 14.49 61.77
C ARG A 56 -12.07 14.99 61.25
N HIS A 57 -11.57 15.97 62.00
CA HIS A 57 -10.18 16.36 62.13
C HIS A 57 -9.24 15.18 62.44
N SER A 58 -8.19 15.03 61.65
CA SER A 58 -6.90 14.48 62.10
C SER A 58 -5.78 15.44 61.69
N LEU A 59 -5.04 15.89 62.68
CA LEU A 59 -3.86 16.76 62.60
C LEU A 59 -2.66 16.03 62.00
N GLY A 60 -1.86 16.72 61.18
CA GLY A 60 -0.43 16.44 61.01
C GLY A 60 0.04 16.17 59.58
N GLY A 61 0.51 17.20 58.88
CA GLY A 61 1.24 17.06 57.61
C GLY A 61 1.74 18.41 57.11
N ARG A 62 2.97 18.79 57.49
CA ARG A 62 3.65 20.02 57.06
C ARG A 62 4.12 19.89 55.60
N HIS A 63 3.87 20.95 54.82
CA HIS A 63 4.62 21.44 53.66
C HIS A 63 5.27 20.45 52.66
N HIS A 64 4.75 20.44 51.43
CA HIS A 64 5.52 20.91 50.27
C HIS A 64 4.54 21.27 49.14
N SER A 65 4.30 22.57 48.94
CA SER A 65 3.68 23.04 47.71
C SER A 65 4.76 22.95 46.62
N ASP A 66 4.74 21.88 45.83
CA ASP A 66 5.44 21.81 44.56
C ASP A 66 4.84 22.84 43.60
N LYS A 67 5.26 24.09 43.78
CA LYS A 67 5.21 25.10 42.72
C LYS A 67 6.13 24.57 41.64
N LYS A 68 5.57 23.86 40.66
CA LYS A 68 6.23 23.63 39.37
C LYS A 68 6.63 24.99 38.83
N SER A 69 7.92 25.33 38.95
CA SER A 69 8.50 26.46 38.21
C SER A 69 8.12 26.29 36.74
N PRO A 70 7.73 27.36 36.03
CA PRO A 70 7.49 27.29 34.60
C PRO A 70 8.76 26.77 33.95
N ARG A 71 8.66 25.61 33.30
CA ARG A 71 9.72 25.04 32.49
C ARG A 71 9.92 25.99 31.32
N VAL A 72 10.88 26.90 31.44
CA VAL A 72 11.33 27.75 30.33
C VAL A 72 11.86 26.80 29.27
N GLU A 73 11.11 26.61 28.20
CA GLU A 73 11.63 25.90 27.03
C GLU A 73 12.84 26.68 26.51
N PRO A 74 13.92 25.99 26.11
CA PRO A 74 15.08 26.66 25.56
C PRO A 74 14.64 27.50 24.36
N HIS A 75 14.94 28.80 24.41
CA HIS A 75 14.67 29.74 23.34
C HIS A 75 15.37 29.24 22.07
N LYS A 76 14.60 28.92 21.02
CA LYS A 76 15.15 28.47 19.74
C LYS A 76 15.29 29.69 18.81
N PRO A 77 16.46 29.92 18.20
CA PRO A 77 16.70 31.11 17.38
C PRO A 77 15.87 31.12 16.09
N ALA A 78 15.51 29.93 15.58
CA ALA A 78 14.63 29.74 14.44
C ALA A 78 13.97 28.35 14.43
N SER A 79 12.98 28.19 13.57
CA SER A 79 12.28 26.91 13.34
C SER A 79 12.12 26.61 11.85
N LEU A 80 12.04 25.32 11.51
CA LEU A 80 11.86 24.84 10.15
C LEU A 80 10.45 24.28 9.95
N ALA A 81 9.86 24.57 8.81
CA ALA A 81 8.61 23.97 8.35
C ALA A 81 8.67 23.68 6.85
N MET A 82 7.78 22.84 6.35
CA MET A 82 7.74 22.46 4.93
C MET A 82 6.31 22.45 4.42
N ILE A 83 6.14 22.89 3.17
CA ILE A 83 4.89 22.80 2.43
C ILE A 83 5.16 21.99 1.16
N ILE A 84 4.47 20.87 0.99
CA ILE A 84 4.49 20.09 -0.24
C ILE A 84 3.45 20.68 -1.19
N GLU A 85 3.87 20.98 -2.42
CA GLU A 85 3.03 21.56 -3.47
C GLU A 85 2.72 20.55 -4.58
N SER A 86 3.55 19.50 -4.71
CA SER A 86 3.31 18.44 -5.68
C SER A 86 2.07 17.58 -5.34
N PRO A 87 1.45 16.94 -6.34
CA PRO A 87 0.47 15.89 -6.12
C PRO A 87 1.03 14.72 -5.28
N PRO A 88 0.17 13.80 -4.80
CA PRO A 88 0.62 12.57 -4.16
C PRO A 88 1.64 11.81 -5.02
N LEU A 89 2.73 11.34 -4.42
CA LEU A 89 3.81 10.66 -5.12
C LEU A 89 3.35 9.25 -5.55
N LEU A 90 2.83 9.16 -6.77
CA LEU A 90 2.28 7.94 -7.33
C LEU A 90 3.01 7.57 -8.61
N PHE A 91 3.70 6.43 -8.57
CA PHE A 91 4.36 5.87 -9.74
C PHE A 91 3.38 5.00 -10.54
N TYR A 92 3.32 5.23 -11.84
CA TYR A 92 2.56 4.41 -12.76
C TYR A 92 3.43 3.30 -13.36
N ALA A 93 2.82 2.16 -13.63
CA ALA A 93 3.48 0.96 -14.19
C ALA A 93 4.51 0.29 -13.25
N SER A 94 5.18 -0.74 -13.78
CA SER A 94 6.20 -1.50 -13.06
C SER A 94 7.44 -0.66 -12.77
N PRO A 95 8.29 -1.03 -11.79
CA PRO A 95 9.53 -0.32 -11.48
C PRO A 95 10.43 -0.07 -12.70
N GLN A 96 10.43 -0.98 -13.68
CA GLN A 96 11.26 -0.89 -14.89
C GLN A 96 10.70 0.07 -15.94
N ASN A 97 9.39 0.33 -15.91
CA ASN A 97 8.69 1.10 -16.94
C ASN A 97 8.12 2.44 -16.43
N SER A 98 8.23 2.69 -15.13
CA SER A 98 7.76 3.93 -14.50
C SER A 98 8.72 5.07 -14.75
N THR A 99 8.18 6.25 -15.08
CA THR A 99 8.98 7.46 -15.29
C THR A 99 9.20 8.26 -14.02
N GLY A 100 8.43 7.96 -12.96
CA GLY A 100 8.58 8.60 -11.66
C GLY A 100 7.39 9.47 -11.26
N ALA A 101 7.63 10.35 -10.29
CA ALA A 101 6.68 11.35 -9.84
C ALA A 101 7.44 12.61 -9.41
N LEU A 102 6.90 13.78 -9.75
CA LEU A 102 7.48 15.05 -9.34
C LEU A 102 7.23 15.29 -7.85
N LEU A 103 8.29 15.56 -7.11
CA LEU A 103 8.24 16.09 -5.76
C LEU A 103 8.61 17.56 -5.80
N SER A 104 7.73 18.44 -5.31
CA SER A 104 8.00 19.87 -5.23
C SER A 104 7.37 20.49 -3.99
N GLY A 105 7.99 21.55 -3.50
CA GLY A 105 7.51 22.25 -2.32
C GLY A 105 8.38 23.43 -1.93
N ARG A 106 8.08 23.97 -0.75
CA ARG A 106 8.78 25.12 -0.17
C ARG A 106 9.20 24.80 1.25
N LEU A 107 10.49 24.97 1.51
CA LEU A 107 11.08 24.86 2.83
C LEU A 107 11.07 26.25 3.48
N LYS A 108 10.53 26.33 4.69
CA LYS A 108 10.34 27.56 5.45
C LYS A 108 11.31 27.58 6.62
N LEU A 109 12.01 28.69 6.79
CA LEU A 109 12.83 29.01 7.95
C LEU A 109 12.24 30.24 8.63
N ASP A 110 11.63 30.06 9.79
CA ASP A 110 11.05 31.13 10.60
C ASP A 110 12.04 31.56 11.68
N VAL A 111 12.59 32.75 11.53
CA VAL A 111 13.61 33.32 12.42
C VAL A 111 12.93 34.08 13.55
N ALA A 112 13.12 33.62 14.78
CA ALA A 112 12.54 34.23 15.98
C ALA A 112 13.39 35.40 16.50
N ASP A 113 14.71 35.26 16.39
CA ASP A 113 15.69 36.27 16.80
C ASP A 113 15.76 37.46 15.84
N PRO A 114 16.24 38.64 16.29
CA PRO A 114 16.34 39.82 15.43
C PRO A 114 17.16 39.58 14.15
N SER A 115 18.25 38.83 14.29
CA SER A 115 19.09 38.40 13.18
C SER A 115 19.84 37.13 13.53
N ILE A 116 19.89 36.17 12.61
CA ILE A 116 20.73 34.97 12.71
C ILE A 116 21.63 34.87 11.49
N THR A 117 22.80 34.26 11.62
CA THR A 117 23.61 33.88 10.46
C THR A 117 23.53 32.37 10.29
N VAL A 118 23.08 31.93 9.11
CA VAL A 118 22.99 30.51 8.74
C VAL A 118 24.15 30.19 7.82
N ASP A 119 25.03 29.30 8.26
CA ASP A 119 26.24 28.92 7.52
C ASP A 119 25.93 27.85 6.45
N THR A 120 25.13 26.86 6.83
CA THR A 120 24.73 25.77 5.94
C THR A 120 23.24 25.53 6.03
N PHE A 121 22.61 25.28 4.89
CA PHE A 121 21.23 24.84 4.83
C PHE A 121 21.09 23.81 3.73
N GLU A 122 20.79 22.59 4.12
CA GLU A 122 20.70 21.45 3.21
C GLU A 122 19.48 20.59 3.54
N MET A 123 19.02 19.85 2.55
CA MET A 123 17.93 18.90 2.67
C MET A 123 18.27 17.62 1.95
N GLN A 124 17.87 16.48 2.49
CA GLN A 124 18.09 15.16 1.92
C GLN A 124 16.77 14.41 1.83
N LEU A 125 16.58 13.68 0.73
CA LEU A 125 15.57 12.64 0.62
C LEU A 125 16.20 11.31 1.00
N LEU A 126 15.70 10.72 2.07
CA LEU A 126 16.23 9.50 2.66
C LEU A 126 15.19 8.38 2.54
N ALA A 127 15.63 7.19 2.14
CA ALA A 127 14.88 5.94 2.30
C ALA A 127 15.42 5.16 3.48
N THR A 128 14.57 4.89 4.45
CA THR A 128 14.90 4.15 5.67
C THR A 128 14.20 2.80 5.68
N VAL A 129 14.99 1.73 5.65
CA VAL A 129 14.54 0.36 5.80
C VAL A 129 14.74 -0.08 7.24
N THR A 130 13.67 -0.52 7.89
CA THR A 130 13.72 -1.07 9.25
C THR A 130 13.39 -2.57 9.24
N ASN A 131 14.40 -3.41 9.45
CA ASN A 131 14.28 -4.85 9.57
C ASN A 131 13.83 -5.27 10.98
N LYS A 132 12.70 -5.96 11.08
CA LYS A 132 12.14 -6.43 12.36
C LYS A 132 12.88 -7.66 12.92
N LYS A 133 13.65 -8.34 12.08
CA LYS A 133 14.51 -9.49 12.45
C LYS A 133 15.96 -9.23 12.03
N PRO A 134 16.72 -8.38 12.74
CA PRO A 134 18.11 -8.09 12.40
C PRO A 134 19.03 -9.31 12.63
N VAL A 135 20.19 -9.32 11.98
CA VAL A 135 21.22 -10.38 12.11
C VAL A 135 21.69 -10.59 13.55
N ALA A 136 21.80 -9.50 14.30
CA ALA A 136 22.06 -9.51 15.73
C ALA A 136 20.91 -8.84 16.45
N LYS A 137 20.36 -9.53 17.47
CA LYS A 137 19.33 -8.98 18.35
C LYS A 137 19.87 -7.68 18.98
N GLU A 138 19.04 -6.64 18.99
CA GLU A 138 19.34 -5.30 19.56
C GLU A 138 20.44 -4.49 18.84
N CYS A 139 20.93 -4.92 17.67
CA CYS A 139 21.87 -4.12 16.90
C CYS A 139 21.13 -3.12 15.99
N ARG A 140 21.24 -1.82 16.29
CA ARG A 140 20.63 -0.75 15.47
C ARG A 140 21.16 -0.74 14.04
N ASP A 141 22.46 -0.95 13.84
CA ASP A 141 23.10 -0.94 12.50
C ASP A 141 22.65 -2.12 11.61
N CYS A 142 22.20 -3.23 12.20
CA CYS A 142 21.58 -4.34 11.45
C CYS A 142 20.06 -4.15 11.28
N ALA A 143 19.44 -3.38 12.17
CA ALA A 143 17.99 -3.16 12.18
C ALA A 143 17.59 -2.05 11.23
N ILE A 144 18.33 -0.96 11.17
CA ILE A 144 17.98 0.25 10.42
C ILE A 144 19.05 0.52 9.38
N GLN A 145 18.61 0.70 8.13
CA GLN A 145 19.47 1.14 7.05
C GLN A 145 18.85 2.36 6.40
N THR A 146 19.63 3.42 6.28
CA THR A 146 19.20 4.64 5.62
C THR A 146 20.06 4.86 4.38
N SER A 147 19.41 5.13 3.26
CA SER A 147 20.03 5.42 1.98
C SER A 147 19.63 6.82 1.53
N GLU A 148 20.59 7.58 1.02
CA GLU A 148 20.33 8.90 0.44
C GLU A 148 19.94 8.74 -1.02
N ILE A 149 18.77 9.27 -1.39
CA ILE A 149 18.25 9.23 -2.75
C ILE A 149 18.60 10.52 -3.48
N HIS A 150 18.46 11.65 -2.79
CA HIS A 150 18.71 12.96 -3.36
C HIS A 150 19.11 13.96 -2.28
N LYS A 151 19.92 14.96 -2.63
CA LYS A 151 20.37 16.01 -1.73
C LYS A 151 20.25 17.38 -2.39
N TRP A 152 19.58 18.30 -1.70
CA TRP A 152 19.49 19.71 -2.06
C TRP A 152 20.40 20.53 -1.16
N ILE A 153 21.24 21.35 -1.77
CA ILE A 153 22.02 22.39 -1.08
C ILE A 153 21.24 23.69 -1.26
N ILE A 154 20.54 24.12 -0.21
CA ILE A 154 19.65 25.29 -0.25
C ILE A 154 20.46 26.58 -0.19
N LEU A 155 21.48 26.62 0.66
CA LEU A 155 22.43 27.72 0.77
C LEU A 155 23.83 27.25 0.39
N THR A 156 24.45 27.95 -0.55
CA THR A 156 25.84 27.69 -0.99
C THR A 156 26.87 28.52 -0.23
N ALA A 157 26.43 29.57 0.47
CA ALA A 157 27.27 30.45 1.27
C ALA A 157 26.50 30.91 2.53
N PRO A 158 27.21 31.33 3.59
CA PRO A 158 26.57 31.86 4.78
C PRO A 158 25.71 33.10 4.50
N ILE A 159 24.51 33.16 5.08
CA ILE A 159 23.58 34.30 4.92
C ILE A 159 23.10 34.79 6.28
N ALA A 160 23.12 36.11 6.47
CA ALA A 160 22.47 36.78 7.58
C ALA A 160 20.98 36.98 7.27
N LEU A 161 20.11 36.41 8.10
CA LEU A 161 18.66 36.48 7.98
C LEU A 161 18.08 37.29 9.12
N ASN A 162 17.19 38.23 8.79
CA ASN A 162 16.44 39.00 9.78
C ASN A 162 15.26 38.19 10.29
N LYS A 163 14.70 38.62 11.43
CA LYS A 163 13.46 38.08 11.98
C LYS A 163 12.36 37.98 10.91
N GLY A 164 11.69 36.83 10.83
CA GLY A 164 10.59 36.58 9.91
C GLY A 164 10.72 35.25 9.15
N GLU A 165 9.77 35.03 8.25
CA GLU A 165 9.67 33.81 7.44
C GLU A 165 10.47 33.94 6.14
N HIS A 166 11.41 33.01 5.92
CA HIS A 166 12.19 32.87 4.70
C HIS A 166 11.82 31.57 4.00
N GLN A 167 11.58 31.62 2.69
CA GLN A 167 11.11 30.47 1.92
C GLN A 167 12.07 30.09 0.81
N TYR A 168 12.33 28.80 0.68
CA TYR A 168 13.23 28.24 -0.32
C TYR A 168 12.51 27.14 -1.10
N PRO A 169 12.27 27.32 -2.41
CA PRO A 169 11.62 26.29 -3.21
C PRO A 169 12.57 25.12 -3.46
N PHE A 170 12.01 23.92 -3.58
CA PHE A 170 12.72 22.74 -4.02
C PHE A 170 11.85 21.92 -4.98
N SER A 171 12.51 21.21 -5.88
CA SER A 171 11.86 20.19 -6.71
C SER A 171 12.84 19.10 -7.07
N SER A 172 12.33 17.90 -7.33
CA SER A 172 13.07 16.79 -7.92
C SER A 172 12.09 15.77 -8.50
N LEU A 173 12.46 15.19 -9.66
CA LEU A 173 11.74 14.06 -10.23
C LEU A 173 12.23 12.78 -9.54
N LEU A 174 11.36 12.13 -8.77
CA LEU A 174 11.71 10.89 -8.08
C LEU A 174 11.80 9.74 -9.09
N PRO A 175 12.90 8.96 -9.12
CA PRO A 175 13.05 7.88 -10.07
C PRO A 175 11.96 6.80 -9.96
N GLY A 176 11.40 6.41 -11.10
CA GLY A 176 10.30 5.45 -11.15
C GLY A 176 10.62 4.02 -10.71
N HIS A 177 11.90 3.65 -10.55
CA HIS A 177 12.32 2.34 -10.04
C HIS A 177 12.21 2.24 -8.51
N LEU A 178 12.05 3.37 -7.81
CA LEU A 178 11.97 3.35 -6.35
C LEU A 178 10.76 2.53 -5.88
N PRO A 179 10.93 1.64 -4.89
CA PRO A 179 9.83 0.88 -4.33
C PRO A 179 8.78 1.77 -3.65
N ALA A 180 7.55 1.27 -3.51
CA ALA A 180 6.51 1.98 -2.76
C ALA A 180 6.78 1.89 -1.25
N THR A 181 6.36 2.91 -0.50
CA THR A 181 6.34 2.90 0.98
C THR A 181 5.60 1.65 1.46
N THR A 182 6.23 0.89 2.35
CA THR A 182 5.75 -0.44 2.72
C THR A 182 5.92 -0.69 4.21
N HIS A 183 4.85 -1.15 4.87
CA HIS A 183 4.90 -1.53 6.28
C HIS A 183 4.63 -3.03 6.46
N GLY A 184 5.63 -3.84 6.15
CA GLY A 184 5.60 -5.31 6.25
C GLY A 184 5.67 -5.86 7.67
N SER A 185 5.39 -7.15 7.83
CA SER A 185 5.62 -7.91 9.07
C SER A 185 7.10 -8.23 9.29
N LEU A 186 7.91 -8.25 8.23
CA LEU A 186 9.35 -8.51 8.26
C LEU A 186 10.20 -7.25 8.25
N SER A 187 9.81 -6.24 7.48
CA SER A 187 10.53 -4.98 7.34
C SER A 187 9.58 -3.83 7.01
N THR A 188 9.99 -2.60 7.30
CA THR A 188 9.33 -1.37 6.81
C THR A 188 10.28 -0.61 5.91
N LEU A 189 9.72 0.14 4.96
CA LEU A 189 10.42 1.07 4.09
C LEU A 189 9.67 2.39 4.12
N ASP A 190 10.34 3.40 4.65
CA ASP A 190 9.80 4.74 4.90
C ASP A 190 10.66 5.79 4.18
N TYR A 191 10.05 6.84 3.65
CA TYR A 191 10.74 7.93 2.97
C TYR A 191 10.60 9.22 3.77
N HIS A 192 11.72 9.96 3.88
CA HIS A 192 11.81 11.15 4.72
C HIS A 192 12.53 12.27 4.00
N LEU A 193 12.00 13.48 4.07
CA LEU A 193 12.71 14.72 3.78
C LEU A 193 13.32 15.25 5.06
N PHE A 194 14.63 15.14 5.16
CA PHE A 194 15.40 15.59 6.32
C PHE A 194 16.14 16.89 5.98
N ALA A 195 15.70 18.00 6.56
CA ALA A 195 16.34 19.31 6.39
C ALA A 195 17.16 19.68 7.63
N THR A 196 18.34 20.23 7.40
CA THR A 196 19.26 20.70 8.46
C THR A 196 19.79 22.08 8.11
N ALA A 197 19.56 23.05 9.01
CA ALA A 197 20.19 24.36 8.99
C ALA A 197 21.19 24.46 10.16
N THR A 198 22.42 24.90 9.89
CA THR A 198 23.44 25.15 10.92
C THR A 198 23.72 26.64 11.00
N THR A 199 23.58 27.22 12.18
CA THR A 199 23.91 28.63 12.43
C THR A 199 25.42 28.82 12.65
N SER A 200 25.91 30.05 12.55
CA SER A 200 27.30 30.41 12.86
C SER A 200 27.68 30.18 14.33
N THR A 201 26.68 30.10 15.22
CA THR A 201 26.86 29.71 16.63
C THR A 201 27.03 28.20 16.81
N GLY A 202 26.89 27.42 15.74
CA GLY A 202 26.99 25.96 15.73
C GLY A 202 25.68 25.23 16.07
N GLU A 203 24.57 25.96 16.25
CA GLU A 203 23.27 25.35 16.54
C GLU A 203 22.69 24.69 15.29
N LYS A 204 22.17 23.47 15.44
CA LYS A 204 21.55 22.70 14.36
C LYS A 204 20.04 22.70 14.52
N ILE A 205 19.36 23.25 13.53
CA ILE A 205 17.91 23.24 13.41
C ILE A 205 17.56 22.17 12.39
N THR A 206 16.72 21.21 12.78
CA THR A 206 16.39 20.04 11.94
C THR A 206 14.89 19.91 11.77
N LEU A 207 14.49 19.37 10.62
CA LEU A 207 13.11 19.00 10.29
C LEU A 207 13.14 17.61 9.64
N ASP A 208 12.26 16.73 10.11
CA ASP A 208 12.02 15.41 9.53
C ASP A 208 10.56 15.35 9.07
N HIS A 209 10.36 15.24 7.76
CA HIS A 209 9.04 15.20 7.14
C HIS A 209 8.85 13.89 6.37
N VAL A 210 7.88 13.08 6.79
CA VAL A 210 7.56 11.79 6.16
C VAL A 210 6.84 12.00 4.85
N ILE A 211 7.19 11.24 3.83
CA ILE A 211 6.49 11.20 2.54
C ILE A 211 6.10 9.77 2.17
N ASP A 212 4.93 9.62 1.54
CA ASP A 212 4.43 8.33 1.08
C ASP A 212 4.58 8.21 -0.43
N ILE A 213 5.33 7.19 -0.88
CA ILE A 213 5.44 6.81 -2.27
C ILE A 213 4.51 5.64 -2.53
N LYS A 214 3.63 5.77 -3.52
CA LYS A 214 2.68 4.74 -3.93
C LYS A 214 2.98 4.27 -5.34
N ARG A 215 2.46 3.09 -5.70
CA ARG A 215 2.58 2.56 -7.05
C ARG A 215 1.26 1.97 -7.53
N ALA A 216 0.82 2.43 -8.69
CA ALA A 216 -0.35 1.93 -9.40
C ALA A 216 0.05 1.26 -10.71
N ILE A 217 -0.30 -0.01 -10.86
CA ILE A 217 -0.16 -0.72 -12.12
C ILE A 217 -1.50 -0.66 -12.84
N LEU A 218 -1.48 -0.15 -14.07
CA LEU A 218 -2.67 -0.07 -14.91
C LEU A 218 -3.18 -1.47 -15.22
N PRO A 219 -4.51 -1.72 -15.10
CA PRO A 219 -5.08 -2.99 -15.50
C PRO A 219 -4.79 -3.29 -16.98
N PRO A 220 -4.38 -4.52 -17.33
CA PRO A 220 -4.25 -4.91 -18.71
C PRO A 220 -5.63 -4.88 -19.41
N ALA A 221 -5.63 -4.69 -20.73
CA ALA A 221 -6.86 -4.63 -21.52
C ALA A 221 -7.67 -5.94 -21.51
N THR A 222 -7.03 -7.06 -21.19
CA THR A 222 -7.65 -8.39 -21.17
C THR A 222 -7.45 -9.07 -19.83
N ASP A 223 -8.46 -9.84 -19.42
CA ASP A 223 -8.37 -10.69 -18.24
C ASP A 223 -7.30 -11.77 -18.39
N LYS A 224 -6.81 -12.23 -17.24
CA LYS A 224 -5.84 -13.32 -17.17
C LYS A 224 -6.58 -14.65 -17.31
N HIS A 225 -6.20 -15.40 -18.34
CA HIS A 225 -6.67 -16.76 -18.56
C HIS A 225 -5.61 -17.76 -18.13
N SER A 226 -6.00 -18.80 -17.39
CA SER A 226 -5.08 -19.83 -16.90
C SER A 226 -5.70 -21.22 -16.99
N VAL A 227 -4.90 -22.22 -17.36
CA VAL A 227 -5.31 -23.62 -17.46
C VAL A 227 -4.50 -24.47 -16.50
N ARG A 228 -5.17 -25.37 -15.78
CA ARG A 228 -4.61 -26.24 -14.75
C ARG A 228 -5.10 -27.65 -14.95
N ILE A 229 -4.16 -28.58 -15.11
CA ILE A 229 -4.45 -30.00 -15.29
C ILE A 229 -4.18 -30.68 -13.94
N PHE A 230 -5.04 -31.62 -13.53
CA PHE A 230 -4.94 -32.30 -12.23
C PHE A 230 -4.65 -33.82 -12.38
N PRO A 231 -3.41 -34.23 -12.65
CA PRO A 231 -3.04 -35.65 -12.58
C PRO A 231 -3.26 -36.24 -11.17
N PRO A 232 -3.63 -37.52 -11.04
CA PRO A 232 -3.84 -38.52 -12.10
C PRO A 232 -5.25 -38.50 -12.73
N THR A 233 -6.06 -37.49 -12.44
CA THR A 233 -7.40 -37.36 -13.03
C THR A 233 -7.33 -36.71 -14.41
N ASN A 234 -8.37 -36.88 -15.22
CA ASN A 234 -8.53 -36.15 -16.49
C ASN A 234 -9.13 -34.74 -16.29
N LEU A 235 -9.19 -34.25 -15.04
CA LEU A 235 -9.79 -32.97 -14.73
C LEU A 235 -8.87 -31.84 -15.15
N THR A 236 -9.43 -30.89 -15.89
CA THR A 236 -8.76 -29.66 -16.29
C THR A 236 -9.61 -28.47 -15.85
N ALA A 237 -9.03 -27.53 -15.12
CA ALA A 237 -9.69 -26.27 -14.76
C ALA A 237 -9.12 -25.12 -15.60
N THR A 238 -10.02 -24.40 -16.27
CA THR A 238 -9.76 -23.10 -16.89
C THR A 238 -10.28 -22.02 -15.95
N VAL A 239 -9.44 -21.05 -15.60
CA VAL A 239 -9.78 -19.94 -14.70
C VAL A 239 -9.54 -18.63 -15.43
N LYS A 240 -10.49 -17.71 -15.31
CA LYS A 240 -10.42 -16.34 -15.78
C LYS A 240 -10.57 -15.40 -14.58
N LEU A 241 -9.62 -14.48 -14.42
CA LEU A 241 -9.60 -13.48 -13.35
C LEU A 241 -8.93 -12.18 -13.83
N PRO A 242 -9.15 -11.03 -13.17
CA PRO A 242 -8.51 -9.78 -13.54
C PRO A 242 -6.98 -9.85 -13.48
N GLY A 243 -6.30 -9.10 -14.36
CA GLY A 243 -4.83 -9.02 -14.34
C GLY A 243 -4.26 -8.27 -13.13
N VAL A 244 -5.06 -7.39 -12.54
CA VAL A 244 -4.71 -6.53 -11.39
C VAL A 244 -5.89 -6.52 -10.41
N ILE A 245 -5.61 -6.49 -9.12
CA ILE A 245 -6.61 -6.36 -8.05
C ILE A 245 -6.21 -5.24 -7.08
N TYR A 246 -7.16 -4.79 -6.26
CA TYR A 246 -6.97 -3.65 -5.34
C TYR A 246 -7.24 -4.05 -3.87
N PRO A 247 -6.51 -3.46 -2.89
CA PRO A 247 -6.64 -3.78 -1.46
C PRO A 247 -8.05 -3.72 -0.85
N ILE A 248 -8.92 -2.88 -1.38
CA ILE A 248 -10.29 -2.66 -0.88
C ILE A 248 -11.35 -3.15 -1.88
N GLY A 249 -10.94 -3.84 -2.96
CA GLY A 249 -11.84 -4.30 -4.02
C GLY A 249 -12.25 -5.77 -3.88
N ASP A 250 -13.45 -6.09 -4.36
CA ASP A 250 -13.81 -7.43 -4.80
C ASP A 250 -13.52 -7.60 -6.30
N PHE A 251 -13.40 -8.86 -6.72
CA PHE A 251 -13.23 -9.22 -8.12
C PHE A 251 -13.87 -10.57 -8.42
N ASN A 252 -14.35 -10.72 -9.64
CA ASN A 252 -14.97 -11.95 -10.10
C ASN A 252 -13.90 -12.95 -10.54
N VAL A 253 -14.11 -14.22 -10.19
CA VAL A 253 -13.33 -15.36 -10.68
C VAL A 253 -14.29 -16.31 -11.38
N GLU A 254 -14.10 -16.50 -12.67
CA GLU A 254 -14.81 -17.48 -13.46
C GLU A 254 -13.95 -18.74 -13.59
N MET A 255 -14.52 -19.90 -13.34
CA MET A 255 -13.83 -21.18 -13.43
C MET A 255 -14.68 -22.21 -14.15
N ARG A 256 -14.06 -22.94 -15.08
CA ARG A 256 -14.66 -24.06 -15.79
C ARG A 256 -13.81 -25.32 -15.59
N ILE A 257 -14.40 -26.37 -15.05
CA ILE A 257 -13.77 -27.69 -14.90
C ILE A 257 -14.28 -28.59 -16.03
N GLN A 258 -13.38 -29.22 -16.76
CA GLN A 258 -13.66 -30.16 -17.84
C GLN A 258 -13.12 -31.54 -17.51
N GLY A 259 -13.54 -32.56 -18.28
CA GLY A 259 -13.10 -33.94 -18.09
C GLY A 259 -13.80 -34.63 -16.93
N ILE A 260 -14.97 -34.12 -16.52
CA ILE A 260 -15.69 -34.64 -15.36
C ILE A 260 -16.38 -35.97 -15.64
N VAL A 261 -16.63 -36.34 -16.91
CA VAL A 261 -17.32 -37.58 -17.27
C VAL A 261 -16.38 -38.53 -18.01
N THR A 262 -16.37 -39.79 -17.59
CA THR A 262 -15.73 -40.89 -18.30
C THR A 262 -16.80 -41.92 -18.67
N LYS A 263 -17.05 -42.08 -19.97
CA LYS A 263 -18.02 -43.06 -20.48
C LYS A 263 -17.37 -44.44 -20.62
N LYS A 264 -18.09 -45.47 -20.19
CA LYS A 264 -17.79 -46.90 -20.37
C LYS A 264 -18.93 -47.53 -21.21
N PRO A 265 -18.78 -48.75 -21.75
CA PRO A 265 -19.78 -49.36 -22.63
C PRO A 265 -21.20 -49.44 -22.03
N ASP A 266 -21.34 -49.75 -20.74
CA ASP A 266 -22.64 -49.93 -20.07
C ASP A 266 -22.93 -48.90 -18.96
N SER A 267 -21.96 -48.03 -18.66
CA SER A 267 -22.04 -47.08 -17.55
C SER A 267 -21.18 -45.86 -17.79
N GLN A 268 -21.33 -44.84 -16.94
CA GLN A 268 -20.41 -43.72 -16.88
C GLN A 268 -19.97 -43.48 -15.45
N THR A 269 -18.73 -43.01 -15.28
CA THR A 269 -18.29 -42.39 -14.03
C THR A 269 -18.23 -40.89 -14.23
N GLN A 270 -18.60 -40.14 -13.20
CA GLN A 270 -18.67 -38.69 -13.23
C GLN A 270 -18.14 -38.08 -11.94
N TRP A 271 -17.36 -37.01 -12.06
CA TRP A 271 -16.88 -36.22 -10.94
C TRP A 271 -17.93 -35.16 -10.58
N ARG A 272 -18.30 -35.11 -9.31
CA ARG A 272 -19.17 -34.07 -8.75
C ARG A 272 -18.38 -33.18 -7.81
N LEU A 273 -18.46 -31.87 -8.02
CA LEU A 273 -17.94 -30.87 -7.07
C LEU A 273 -18.82 -30.86 -5.81
N ARG A 274 -18.18 -30.96 -4.64
CA ARG A 274 -18.84 -30.97 -3.32
C ARG A 274 -18.59 -29.71 -2.52
N ARG A 275 -17.41 -29.13 -2.69
CA ARG A 275 -16.95 -27.96 -1.94
C ARG A 275 -15.87 -27.24 -2.73
N LEU A 276 -15.89 -25.92 -2.68
CA LEU A 276 -14.84 -25.06 -3.19
C LEU A 276 -14.46 -24.09 -2.08
N GLN A 277 -13.18 -24.01 -1.75
CA GLN A 277 -12.64 -23.03 -0.83
C GLN A 277 -11.60 -22.19 -1.57
N TRP A 278 -11.59 -20.89 -1.33
CA TRP A 278 -10.52 -20.01 -1.81
C TRP A 278 -9.87 -19.27 -0.65
N LYS A 279 -8.61 -18.92 -0.82
CA LYS A 279 -7.87 -18.04 0.08
C LYS A 279 -6.86 -17.20 -0.68
N ILE A 280 -6.60 -16.00 -0.20
CA ILE A 280 -5.54 -15.13 -0.69
C ILE A 280 -4.41 -15.16 0.32
N GLU A 281 -3.23 -15.61 -0.12
CA GLU A 281 -2.01 -15.65 0.67
C GLU A 281 -1.14 -14.45 0.29
N GLU A 282 -0.78 -13.63 1.26
CA GLU A 282 0.27 -12.62 1.16
C GLU A 282 1.57 -13.24 1.63
N ILE A 283 2.60 -13.17 0.79
CA ILE A 283 3.92 -13.72 1.05
C ILE A 283 4.90 -12.56 1.01
N GLN A 284 5.55 -12.32 2.15
CA GLN A 284 6.58 -11.32 2.32
C GLN A 284 7.93 -11.99 2.41
N LYS A 285 8.91 -11.47 1.68
CA LYS A 285 10.31 -11.83 1.80
C LYS A 285 11.11 -10.57 2.07
N SER A 286 12.11 -10.68 2.93
CA SER A 286 13.05 -9.60 3.19
C SER A 286 14.40 -10.20 3.53
N VAL A 287 15.48 -9.51 3.18
CA VAL A 287 16.83 -9.89 3.57
C VAL A 287 17.31 -8.91 4.62
N SER A 288 17.68 -9.41 5.79
CA SER A 288 18.31 -8.61 6.85
C SER A 288 19.82 -8.63 6.65
N PRO A 289 20.45 -7.52 6.23
CA PRO A 289 21.89 -7.45 5.99
C PRO A 289 22.68 -7.39 7.30
N ALA A 290 23.91 -7.89 7.27
CA ALA A 290 24.84 -7.74 8.38
C ALA A 290 25.56 -6.39 8.32
N CYS A 291 25.70 -5.73 9.47
CA CYS A 291 26.60 -4.59 9.60
C CYS A 291 28.07 -5.05 9.64
N ALA A 292 29.01 -4.11 9.52
CA ALA A 292 30.45 -4.40 9.57
C ALA A 292 30.89 -5.20 10.81
N LYS A 293 30.21 -5.04 11.95
CA LYS A 293 30.49 -5.78 13.19
C LYS A 293 30.00 -7.24 13.15
N HIS A 294 29.04 -7.54 12.27
CA HIS A 294 28.36 -8.84 12.21
C HIS A 294 28.54 -9.57 10.88
N THR A 295 29.27 -9.00 9.90
CA THR A 295 29.60 -9.64 8.60
C THR A 295 30.30 -10.99 8.79
N SER A 296 31.14 -11.12 9.82
CA SER A 296 31.86 -12.35 10.16
C SER A 296 30.94 -13.52 10.54
N ARG A 297 29.75 -13.25 11.11
CA ARG A 297 28.77 -14.30 11.45
C ARG A 297 28.14 -14.95 10.23
N LEU A 298 28.16 -14.27 9.09
CA LEU A 298 27.56 -14.75 7.84
C LEU A 298 28.61 -15.20 6.82
N GLY A 299 29.89 -15.19 7.18
CA GLY A 299 30.98 -15.69 6.33
C GLY A 299 31.31 -14.78 5.15
N GLY A 300 31.31 -13.46 5.35
CA GLY A 300 31.83 -12.47 4.41
C GLY A 300 30.85 -11.35 4.05
N ASP A 301 31.35 -10.38 3.29
CA ASP A 301 30.66 -9.14 2.94
C ASP A 301 29.40 -9.37 2.09
N ASN A 302 28.42 -8.48 2.26
CA ASN A 302 27.14 -8.45 1.54
C ASN A 302 26.23 -9.68 1.73
N LYS A 303 26.49 -10.50 2.76
CA LYS A 303 25.57 -11.57 3.15
C LYS A 303 24.53 -11.05 4.13
N GLY A 304 23.30 -11.51 3.95
CA GLY A 304 22.18 -11.23 4.83
C GLY A 304 21.40 -12.51 5.15
N ILE A 305 20.56 -12.43 6.18
CA ILE A 305 19.65 -13.52 6.53
C ILE A 305 18.32 -13.28 5.81
N ALA A 306 17.94 -14.21 4.95
CA ALA A 306 16.64 -14.17 4.30
C ALA A 306 15.54 -14.60 5.28
N HIS A 307 14.45 -13.83 5.30
CA HIS A 307 13.24 -14.13 6.03
C HIS A 307 12.07 -14.23 5.06
N GLU A 308 11.17 -15.16 5.33
CA GLU A 308 9.91 -15.33 4.62
C GLU A 308 8.79 -15.41 5.66
N ASP A 309 7.70 -14.69 5.42
CA ASP A 309 6.48 -14.72 6.20
C ASP A 309 5.30 -14.87 5.25
N MET A 310 4.33 -15.69 5.64
CA MET A 310 3.14 -15.96 4.84
C MET A 310 1.92 -15.83 5.74
N ARG A 311 0.99 -14.97 5.33
CA ARG A 311 -0.28 -14.79 6.02
C ARG A 311 -1.46 -14.87 5.06
N VAL A 312 -2.57 -15.39 5.54
CA VAL A 312 -3.83 -15.38 4.80
C VAL A 312 -4.50 -14.03 5.01
N ILE A 313 -4.77 -13.30 3.93
CA ILE A 313 -5.41 -11.97 3.97
C ILE A 313 -6.89 -11.99 3.59
N ALA A 314 -7.38 -13.11 3.05
CA ALA A 314 -8.81 -13.36 2.84
C ALA A 314 -9.04 -14.85 2.60
N HIS A 315 -10.23 -15.34 2.92
CA HIS A 315 -10.65 -16.68 2.56
C HIS A 315 -12.18 -16.80 2.61
N GLU A 316 -12.73 -17.73 1.85
CA GLU A 316 -14.14 -18.10 1.92
C GLU A 316 -14.33 -19.55 1.51
N ASP A 317 -15.43 -20.13 1.97
CA ASP A 317 -15.78 -21.52 1.75
C ASP A 317 -17.17 -21.63 1.13
N ILE A 318 -17.22 -22.14 -0.09
CA ILE A 318 -18.37 -22.16 -0.99
C ILE A 318 -18.85 -23.61 -1.13
N LYS A 319 -20.09 -23.86 -0.71
CA LYS A 319 -20.70 -25.21 -0.72
C LYS A 319 -21.72 -25.41 -1.84
N THR A 320 -22.13 -24.34 -2.52
CA THR A 320 -23.13 -24.34 -3.60
C THR A 320 -22.82 -23.22 -4.60
N GLY A 321 -23.57 -23.12 -5.70
CA GLY A 321 -23.42 -22.02 -6.67
C GLY A 321 -22.70 -22.37 -7.97
N TRP A 322 -22.41 -23.66 -8.21
CA TRP A 322 -21.90 -24.15 -9.48
C TRP A 322 -22.97 -24.86 -10.31
N LYS A 323 -22.84 -24.77 -11.63
CA LYS A 323 -23.65 -25.52 -12.59
C LYS A 323 -22.84 -26.70 -13.08
N THR A 324 -23.46 -27.88 -13.14
CA THR A 324 -22.81 -29.10 -13.63
C THR A 324 -23.59 -29.62 -14.82
N ASP A 325 -22.93 -29.73 -15.96
CA ASP A 325 -23.46 -30.34 -17.17
C ASP A 325 -22.71 -31.65 -17.44
N PHE A 326 -23.32 -32.77 -17.06
CA PHE A 326 -22.76 -34.10 -17.33
C PHE A 326 -22.85 -34.50 -18.82
N SER A 327 -23.69 -33.83 -19.62
CA SER A 327 -23.78 -34.09 -21.06
C SER A 327 -22.62 -33.44 -21.81
N ALA A 328 -22.32 -32.18 -21.50
CA ALA A 328 -21.15 -31.45 -22.01
C ALA A 328 -19.84 -31.81 -21.29
N GLY A 329 -19.93 -32.46 -20.12
CA GLY A 329 -18.77 -32.89 -19.34
C GLY A 329 -18.04 -31.75 -18.63
N ASN A 330 -18.77 -30.71 -18.19
CA ASN A 330 -18.18 -29.55 -17.54
C ASN A 330 -18.90 -29.10 -16.25
N ILE A 331 -18.17 -28.39 -15.40
CA ILE A 331 -18.68 -27.67 -14.23
C ILE A 331 -18.29 -26.21 -14.39
N GLU A 332 -19.26 -25.31 -14.25
CA GLU A 332 -19.05 -23.86 -14.31
C GLU A 332 -19.30 -23.27 -12.93
N VAL A 333 -18.34 -22.47 -12.47
CA VAL A 333 -18.35 -21.81 -11.18
C VAL A 333 -17.98 -20.36 -11.36
N GLU A 334 -18.74 -19.47 -10.73
CA GLU A 334 -18.41 -18.05 -10.63
C GLU A 334 -18.49 -17.67 -9.16
N PHE A 335 -17.47 -16.97 -8.66
CA PHE A 335 -17.47 -16.47 -7.29
C PHE A 335 -16.75 -15.13 -7.21
N LYS A 336 -17.09 -14.36 -6.19
CA LYS A 336 -16.42 -13.10 -5.86
C LYS A 336 -15.34 -13.36 -4.82
N ALA A 337 -14.11 -13.04 -5.16
CA ALA A 337 -13.02 -12.98 -4.21
C ALA A 337 -12.81 -11.52 -3.78
N ALA A 338 -12.50 -11.30 -2.51
CA ALA A 338 -12.23 -9.96 -1.98
C ALA A 338 -11.07 -10.02 -0.99
N VAL A 339 -10.27 -8.97 -0.96
CA VAL A 339 -9.24 -8.79 0.08
C VAL A 339 -9.91 -8.22 1.33
N ASP A 340 -9.56 -8.68 2.54
CA ASP A 340 -10.11 -8.13 3.80
C ASP A 340 -9.30 -6.89 4.23
N PRO A 341 -9.86 -5.66 4.12
CA PRO A 341 -9.10 -4.44 4.41
C PRO A 341 -8.67 -4.35 5.89
N ARG A 342 -9.40 -5.03 6.79
CA ARG A 342 -9.09 -5.09 8.22
C ARG A 342 -7.78 -5.80 8.53
N ARG A 343 -7.27 -6.59 7.59
CA ARG A 343 -5.96 -7.27 7.71
C ARG A 343 -4.80 -6.42 7.20
N THR A 344 -5.07 -5.17 6.81
CA THR A 344 -4.08 -4.21 6.29
C THR A 344 -3.18 -4.87 5.23
N PRO A 345 -3.77 -5.34 4.12
CA PRO A 345 -3.01 -5.96 3.03
C PRO A 345 -2.01 -4.95 2.45
N ILE A 346 -0.88 -5.45 1.99
CA ILE A 346 0.19 -4.62 1.42
C ILE A 346 0.20 -4.82 -0.09
N CYS A 347 0.39 -3.77 -0.89
CA CYS A 347 0.52 -3.93 -2.34
C CYS A 347 1.78 -4.74 -2.71
N ASN A 348 1.81 -5.30 -3.92
CA ASN A 348 3.00 -5.97 -4.43
C ASN A 348 4.15 -4.96 -4.52
N VAL A 349 5.30 -5.33 -3.96
CA VAL A 349 6.51 -4.51 -3.97
C VAL A 349 7.70 -5.40 -4.27
N GLU A 350 8.62 -4.87 -5.06
CA GLU A 350 9.93 -5.45 -5.32
C GLU A 350 10.96 -4.34 -5.16
N SER A 351 12.00 -4.60 -4.39
CA SER A 351 13.06 -3.65 -4.06
C SER A 351 14.42 -4.32 -4.20
N GLU A 352 15.42 -3.55 -4.61
CA GLU A 352 16.81 -4.00 -4.75
C GLU A 352 17.42 -4.48 -3.43
N ASN A 353 16.89 -4.01 -2.30
CA ASN A 353 17.32 -4.43 -0.96
C ASN A 353 16.81 -5.83 -0.55
N GLY A 354 16.11 -6.55 -1.43
CA GLY A 354 15.60 -7.89 -1.20
C GLY A 354 14.21 -7.94 -0.54
N MET A 355 13.54 -6.79 -0.35
CA MET A 355 12.14 -6.75 0.05
C MET A 355 11.24 -7.13 -1.14
N ASN A 356 10.41 -8.16 -0.94
CA ASN A 356 9.48 -8.65 -1.94
C ASN A 356 8.14 -9.00 -1.30
N VAL A 357 7.05 -8.42 -1.79
CA VAL A 357 5.68 -8.73 -1.35
C VAL A 357 4.90 -9.22 -2.56
N ARG A 358 4.28 -10.39 -2.44
CA ARG A 358 3.49 -11.02 -3.51
C ARG A 358 2.25 -11.69 -2.97
N HIS A 359 1.25 -11.87 -3.83
CA HIS A 359 -0.03 -12.45 -3.47
C HIS A 359 -0.37 -13.65 -4.34
N ASN A 360 -0.95 -14.68 -3.74
CA ASN A 360 -1.46 -15.85 -4.45
C ASN A 360 -2.92 -16.10 -4.10
N LEU A 361 -3.78 -16.28 -5.11
CA LEU A 361 -5.09 -16.88 -4.96
C LEU A 361 -4.90 -18.41 -4.97
N VAL A 362 -5.21 -19.06 -3.85
CA VAL A 362 -5.25 -20.52 -3.75
C VAL A 362 -6.70 -20.97 -3.80
N ILE A 363 -7.03 -21.83 -4.76
CA ILE A 363 -8.35 -22.46 -4.89
C ILE A 363 -8.20 -23.94 -4.58
N GLU A 364 -9.01 -24.42 -3.65
CA GLU A 364 -9.10 -25.83 -3.26
C GLU A 364 -10.52 -26.34 -3.53
N MET A 365 -10.63 -27.47 -4.21
CA MET A 365 -11.89 -28.09 -4.58
C MET A 365 -11.94 -29.52 -4.09
N VAL A 366 -13.05 -29.92 -3.49
CA VAL A 366 -13.31 -31.31 -3.13
C VAL A 366 -14.27 -31.89 -4.16
N VAL A 367 -13.80 -32.90 -4.89
CA VAL A 367 -14.61 -33.63 -5.87
C VAL A 367 -14.82 -35.08 -5.41
N SER A 368 -16.00 -35.62 -5.68
CA SER A 368 -16.33 -37.03 -5.43
C SER A 368 -16.75 -37.71 -6.73
N GLU A 369 -16.27 -38.92 -6.95
CA GLU A 369 -16.70 -39.74 -8.08
C GLU A 369 -18.05 -40.40 -7.79
N GLU A 370 -18.89 -40.39 -8.81
CA GLU A 370 -20.18 -41.07 -8.84
C GLU A 370 -20.23 -41.99 -10.06
N TRP A 371 -20.88 -43.14 -9.91
CA TRP A 371 -21.14 -44.08 -10.98
C TRP A 371 -22.61 -44.03 -11.37
N ALA A 372 -22.92 -44.01 -12.66
CA ALA A 372 -24.29 -44.08 -13.15
C ALA A 372 -24.39 -45.08 -14.32
N PRO A 373 -25.39 -45.98 -14.33
CA PRO A 373 -25.64 -46.83 -15.48
C PRO A 373 -26.25 -46.00 -16.62
N LEU A 374 -25.90 -46.29 -17.88
CA LEU A 374 -26.33 -45.49 -19.04
C LEU A 374 -27.86 -45.34 -19.14
N LYS A 375 -28.59 -46.38 -18.72
CA LYS A 375 -30.07 -46.39 -18.72
C LYS A 375 -30.69 -45.52 -17.63
N LYS A 376 -29.92 -45.14 -16.59
CA LYS A 376 -30.40 -44.33 -15.44
C LYS A 376 -29.34 -43.31 -15.01
N LEU A 377 -28.98 -42.40 -15.90
CA LEU A 377 -28.00 -41.34 -15.64
C LEU A 377 -28.37 -40.43 -14.45
N ASN A 378 -29.68 -40.25 -14.21
CA ASN A 378 -30.20 -39.40 -13.15
C ASN A 378 -30.16 -40.04 -11.76
N GLN A 379 -29.76 -41.32 -11.64
CA GLN A 379 -29.61 -42.03 -10.37
C GLN A 379 -28.17 -42.47 -10.15
N PRO A 380 -27.22 -41.52 -9.99
CA PRO A 380 -25.84 -41.85 -9.71
C PRO A 380 -25.67 -42.43 -8.30
N THR A 381 -24.79 -43.42 -8.16
CA THR A 381 -24.37 -44.01 -6.89
C THR A 381 -22.96 -43.53 -6.54
N PRO A 382 -22.71 -42.97 -5.35
CA PRO A 382 -21.37 -42.59 -4.92
C PRO A 382 -20.42 -43.80 -4.89
N THR A 383 -19.21 -43.66 -5.44
CA THR A 383 -18.21 -44.75 -5.41
C THR A 383 -17.39 -44.77 -4.12
N GLY A 384 -17.52 -43.73 -3.29
CA GLY A 384 -16.66 -43.49 -2.11
C GLY A 384 -15.30 -42.86 -2.45
N SER A 385 -14.97 -42.72 -3.74
CA SER A 385 -13.74 -42.06 -4.18
C SER A 385 -13.89 -40.54 -4.14
N ALA A 386 -13.02 -39.86 -3.40
CA ALA A 386 -12.96 -38.41 -3.31
C ALA A 386 -11.52 -37.90 -3.52
N ARG A 387 -11.38 -36.71 -4.10
CA ARG A 387 -10.10 -36.06 -4.36
C ARG A 387 -10.17 -34.58 -3.96
N VAL A 388 -9.05 -34.08 -3.46
CA VAL A 388 -8.83 -32.66 -3.23
C VAL A 388 -7.96 -32.12 -4.36
N LEU A 389 -8.48 -31.16 -5.12
CA LEU A 389 -7.78 -30.50 -6.21
C LEU A 389 -7.37 -29.11 -5.72
N ARG A 390 -6.07 -28.82 -5.74
CA ARG A 390 -5.55 -27.52 -5.30
C ARG A 390 -4.82 -26.85 -6.44
N THR A 391 -5.09 -25.57 -6.66
CA THR A 391 -4.37 -24.74 -7.61
C THR A 391 -4.07 -23.36 -7.05
N GLN A 392 -3.09 -22.67 -7.64
CA GLN A 392 -2.68 -21.34 -7.23
C GLN A 392 -2.45 -20.43 -8.45
N PHE A 393 -2.82 -19.16 -8.28
CA PHE A 393 -2.62 -18.10 -9.27
C PHE A 393 -1.97 -16.89 -8.61
N ASN A 394 -0.90 -16.38 -9.22
CA ASN A 394 -0.30 -15.12 -8.78
C ASN A 394 -1.30 -13.99 -9.02
N LEU A 395 -1.56 -13.21 -7.98
CA LEU A 395 -2.34 -11.98 -8.00
C LEU A 395 -1.40 -10.78 -7.95
N LEU A 396 -1.73 -9.75 -8.71
CA LEU A 396 -1.03 -8.47 -8.69
C LEU A 396 -1.88 -7.47 -7.92
N LEU A 397 -1.57 -7.28 -6.64
CA LEU A 397 -2.21 -6.28 -5.79
C LEU A 397 -1.47 -4.95 -5.94
N THR A 398 -2.17 -3.87 -6.26
CA THR A 398 -1.55 -2.55 -6.50
C THR A 398 -2.47 -1.44 -6.00
N GLU A 399 -1.92 -0.23 -5.84
CA GLU A 399 -2.72 0.94 -5.50
C GLU A 399 -3.61 1.35 -6.67
N ARG A 400 -4.70 2.07 -6.37
CA ARG A 400 -5.52 2.66 -7.43
C ARG A 400 -4.80 3.88 -8.00
N GLY A 401 -4.78 4.00 -9.33
CA GLY A 401 -4.24 5.16 -10.04
C GLY A 401 -4.90 6.50 -9.69
N GLY A 402 -6.17 6.46 -9.24
CA GLY A 402 -6.94 7.68 -9.01
C GLY A 402 -7.20 8.44 -10.30
N MET A 403 -7.35 9.77 -10.21
CA MET A 403 -7.49 10.68 -11.36
C MET A 403 -6.14 11.26 -11.82
N GLY A 404 -5.02 10.79 -11.26
CA GLY A 404 -3.71 11.27 -11.67
C GLY A 404 -3.36 10.72 -13.05
N ILE A 405 -2.51 11.45 -13.75
CA ILE A 405 -1.86 11.03 -14.98
C ILE A 405 -0.38 10.84 -14.69
N SER A 406 0.28 9.97 -15.45
CA SER A 406 1.72 9.84 -15.35
C SER A 406 2.40 11.14 -15.81
N TRP A 407 3.59 11.42 -15.29
CA TRP A 407 4.34 12.65 -15.62
C TRP A 407 4.52 12.83 -17.14
N ASP A 408 4.74 11.74 -17.86
CA ASP A 408 4.94 11.76 -19.31
C ASP A 408 3.64 12.01 -20.08
N GLU A 409 2.50 11.60 -19.52
CA GLU A 409 1.17 11.84 -20.08
C GLU A 409 0.63 13.24 -19.74
N GLU A 410 1.26 13.94 -18.79
CA GLU A 410 0.99 15.34 -18.46
C GLU A 410 1.66 16.33 -19.43
N GLN A 411 2.16 15.84 -20.57
CA GLN A 411 2.68 16.73 -21.60
C GLN A 411 1.59 17.71 -22.07
N PRO A 412 1.85 19.04 -22.07
CA PRO A 412 0.91 19.99 -22.63
C PRO A 412 0.71 19.67 -24.11
N PRO A 413 -0.47 19.97 -24.68
CA PRO A 413 -0.71 19.78 -26.10
C PRO A 413 0.36 20.54 -26.90
N MET A 414 1.00 19.85 -27.85
CA MET A 414 1.91 20.50 -28.77
C MET A 414 1.08 21.35 -29.73
N TYR A 415 1.27 22.66 -29.70
CA TYR A 415 0.72 23.57 -30.69
C TYR A 415 1.57 23.44 -31.97
N GLU A 416 1.01 22.89 -33.04
CA GLU A 416 1.69 22.76 -34.33
C GLU A 416 1.96 24.13 -34.97
N ASP A 417 1.15 25.14 -34.62
CA ASP A 417 1.20 26.49 -35.17
C ASP A 417 1.64 27.53 -34.12
N VAL A 418 2.83 27.37 -33.55
CA VAL A 418 3.49 28.51 -32.89
C VAL A 418 4.18 29.32 -34.00
N PRO A 419 3.63 30.48 -34.41
CA PRO A 419 4.32 31.33 -35.38
C PRO A 419 5.72 31.66 -34.86
N ALA A 420 6.67 31.88 -35.78
CA ALA A 420 8.03 32.31 -35.43
C ALA A 420 7.95 33.44 -34.39
N SER A 421 8.87 33.41 -33.42
CA SER A 421 8.94 34.35 -32.28
C SER A 421 8.56 35.77 -32.70
N PRO A 422 7.85 36.54 -31.86
CA PRO A 422 7.43 37.89 -32.22
C PRO A 422 8.61 38.67 -32.81
N PRO A 423 8.37 39.46 -33.88
CA PRO A 423 9.44 40.05 -34.67
C PRO A 423 10.47 40.70 -33.75
N GLY A 424 11.73 40.30 -33.88
CA GLY A 424 12.81 40.88 -33.09
C GLY A 424 12.82 42.38 -33.31
N TYR A 425 12.91 43.17 -32.24
CA TYR A 425 13.18 44.60 -32.31
C TYR A 425 14.61 44.82 -32.84
N ALA A 426 14.79 44.57 -34.13
CA ALA A 426 16.05 44.73 -34.85
C ALA A 426 15.83 45.72 -35.99
N ALA A 427 15.60 46.97 -35.61
CA ALA A 427 16.07 48.10 -36.39
C ALA A 427 16.47 49.19 -35.39
N PRO A 428 17.69 49.74 -35.44
CA PRO A 428 17.91 51.05 -34.87
C PRO A 428 16.96 51.98 -35.64
N VAL A 429 15.89 52.42 -34.98
CA VAL A 429 15.10 53.53 -35.48
C VAL A 429 16.06 54.71 -35.48
N THR A 430 16.59 55.04 -36.65
CA THR A 430 17.17 56.36 -36.86
C THR A 430 16.03 57.32 -36.58
N VAL A 431 16.13 58.02 -35.46
CA VAL A 431 15.27 59.16 -35.16
C VAL A 431 15.58 60.17 -36.26
N GLU A 432 14.78 60.19 -37.32
CA GLU A 432 14.77 61.33 -38.23
C GLU A 432 14.15 62.48 -37.45
N ASP A 433 14.95 63.54 -37.25
CA ASP A 433 14.46 64.78 -36.66
C ASP A 433 13.27 65.27 -37.50
N TYR A 434 12.10 65.26 -36.88
CA TYR A 434 10.88 65.76 -37.48
C TYR A 434 11.05 67.25 -37.78
N SER A 435 11.09 67.60 -39.06
CA SER A 435 11.22 68.97 -39.56
C SER A 435 9.87 69.58 -39.99
N GLY A 436 8.76 69.04 -39.47
CA GLY A 436 7.43 69.59 -39.69
C GLY A 436 7.13 70.74 -38.73
N ASP A 437 6.49 71.78 -39.25
CA ASP A 437 6.11 72.98 -38.50
C ASP A 437 5.18 72.63 -37.31
N LEU A 438 5.56 73.04 -36.10
CA LEU A 438 4.89 72.70 -34.85
C LEU A 438 3.52 73.39 -34.70
N THR A 439 3.15 74.26 -35.63
CA THR A 439 1.89 75.02 -35.61
C THR A 439 0.65 74.18 -35.95
N GLU A 440 0.81 73.00 -36.57
CA GLU A 440 -0.33 72.12 -36.89
C GLU A 440 -0.74 71.19 -35.74
N LEU A 441 0.08 71.02 -34.71
CA LEU A 441 -0.21 70.10 -33.59
C LEU A 441 -1.18 70.67 -32.56
N ASP A 442 -1.29 71.99 -32.43
CA ASP A 442 -2.19 72.61 -31.45
C ASP A 442 -3.68 72.48 -31.81
N HIS A 443 -4.01 72.27 -33.10
CA HIS A 443 -5.40 72.13 -33.53
C HIS A 443 -6.02 70.75 -33.25
N GLU A 444 -5.22 69.71 -33.02
CA GLU A 444 -5.74 68.38 -32.66
C GLU A 444 -5.88 68.16 -31.14
N VAL A 445 -5.08 68.86 -30.32
CA VAL A 445 -5.14 68.70 -28.85
C VAL A 445 -6.39 69.36 -28.25
N GLU A 446 -6.89 70.46 -28.84
CA GLU A 446 -8.13 71.11 -28.38
C GLU A 446 -9.40 70.27 -28.60
N ARG A 447 -9.38 69.28 -29.51
CA ARG A 447 -10.54 68.40 -29.76
C ARG A 447 -10.72 67.28 -28.74
N LEU A 448 -9.76 67.07 -27.84
CA LEU A 448 -9.80 65.99 -26.85
C LEU A 448 -10.22 66.46 -25.45
N SER A 449 -10.72 67.68 -25.30
CA SER A 449 -11.35 68.10 -24.05
C SER A 449 -12.80 68.53 -24.25
N LEU A 450 -13.67 67.92 -23.43
CA LEU A 450 -15.07 68.26 -23.12
C LEU A 450 -16.18 67.56 -23.93
N GLY A 451 -16.61 66.42 -23.39
CA GLY A 451 -18.03 66.16 -23.08
C GLY A 451 -18.06 65.39 -21.76
N SER A 452 -18.22 66.05 -20.61
CA SER A 452 -19.51 66.44 -19.98
C SER A 452 -20.51 65.30 -19.87
#